data_AF-A0AAW1TVJ8-F1
#
_entry.id   AF-A0AAW1TVJ8-F1
#
_cell.length_a   1.000
_cell.length_b   1.000
_cell.length_c   1.000
_cell.angle_alpha   90.00
_cell.angle_beta   90.00
_cell.angle_gamma   90.00
#
_symmetry.space_group_name_H-M   'P 1'
#
loop_
_entity.id
_entity.type
_entity.pdbx_description
1 polymer ?
#
loop_
_entity_poly.entity_id
_entity_poly.type
_entity_poly.pdbx_seq_one_letter_code
_entity_poly.pdbx_strand_id
1 'polypeptide(L)' 'MKHGEGKRRGNSSCEKKACNDIIFDKTMPLTRAQEKFLSNAKNKTRLIDVLRETLTENEIFSCQAETDADRLIIKTAVNL' A
#
# COMPACT_ATOMS: atom_id res chain seq x y z
N MET A 1 5.17 39.50 35.42
CA MET A 1 6.06 39.74 34.26
C MET A 1 7.03 38.56 34.16
N LYS A 2 7.06 37.87 32.99
CA LYS A 2 8.04 36.89 32.44
C LYS A 2 8.44 35.73 33.38
N HIS A 3 8.39 34.44 33.03
CA HIS A 3 8.86 33.69 31.85
C HIS A 3 8.00 32.39 31.77
N GLY A 4 7.73 31.72 30.66
CA GLY A 4 8.45 31.63 29.39
C GLY A 4 9.15 30.27 29.23
N GLU A 5 8.43 29.15 29.25
CA GLU A 5 8.93 27.78 28.99
C GLU A 5 7.84 26.97 28.26
N GLY A 6 8.04 26.15 27.23
CA GLY A 6 9.11 25.87 26.28
C GLY A 6 8.40 25.30 25.04
N LYS A 7 8.61 25.74 23.80
CA LYS A 7 9.80 25.62 22.96
C LYS A 7 10.18 24.15 22.63
N ARG A 8 9.56 23.53 21.61
CA ARG A 8 10.13 23.31 20.26
C ARG A 8 9.58 22.09 19.49
N ARG A 9 9.22 22.42 18.24
CA ARG A 9 9.68 21.80 16.97
C ARG A 9 9.23 20.37 16.68
N GLY A 10 8.49 20.31 15.58
CA GLY A 10 8.83 19.41 14.50
C GLY A 10 7.67 18.52 14.12
N ASN A 11 6.78 19.04 13.26
CA ASN A 11 6.35 18.19 12.16
C ASN A 11 7.61 17.85 11.37
N SER A 12 8.34 16.84 11.86
CA SER A 12 9.19 16.04 11.00
C SER A 12 8.21 15.31 10.11
N SER A 13 7.76 15.98 9.04
CA SER A 13 7.47 15.25 7.82
C SER A 13 8.79 14.59 7.48
N CYS A 14 9.03 13.43 8.07
CA CYS A 14 10.02 12.51 7.60
C CYS A 14 9.46 12.19 6.22
N GLU A 15 9.96 12.91 5.22
CA GLU A 15 9.80 12.55 3.82
C GLU A 15 10.47 11.19 3.73
N LYS A 16 9.72 10.13 4.08
CA LYS A 16 10.12 8.76 3.84
C LYS A 16 10.33 8.74 2.34
N LYS A 17 11.60 8.83 1.91
CA LYS A 17 11.96 8.80 0.50
C LYS A 17 11.30 7.54 -0.05
N ALA A 18 10.25 7.73 -0.84
CA ALA A 18 9.53 6.62 -1.41
C ALA A 18 10.53 5.78 -2.20
N CYS A 19 10.30 4.48 -2.26
CA CYS A 19 11.14 3.62 -3.09
C CYS A 19 11.14 4.14 -4.54
N ASN A 20 12.21 3.84 -5.25
CA ASN A 20 12.25 4.07 -6.69
C ASN A 20 11.12 3.28 -7.37
N ASP A 21 10.77 3.73 -8.56
CA ASP A 21 9.89 2.98 -9.45
C ASP A 21 10.56 1.64 -9.81
N ILE A 22 9.91 0.51 -9.51
CA ILE A 22 10.44 -0.83 -9.73
C ILE A 22 9.55 -1.54 -10.75
N ILE A 23 10.17 -2.01 -11.83
CA ILE A 23 9.57 -2.96 -12.78
C ILE A 23 9.99 -4.35 -12.34
N PHE A 24 9.01 -5.25 -12.16
CA PHE A 24 9.22 -6.62 -11.71
C PHE A 24 8.23 -7.55 -12.43
N ASP A 25 8.59 -8.83 -12.50
CA ASP A 25 7.74 -9.90 -13.04
C ASP A 25 7.44 -10.96 -11.96
N LYS A 26 6.60 -11.94 -12.32
CA LYS A 26 6.15 -13.02 -11.42
C LYS A 26 7.29 -13.92 -10.92
N THR A 27 8.44 -13.92 -11.60
CA THR A 27 9.60 -14.78 -11.28
C THR A 27 10.63 -14.08 -10.39
N MET A 28 10.50 -12.77 -10.21
CA MET A 28 11.43 -11.99 -9.40
C MET A 28 11.35 -12.39 -7.91
N PRO A 29 12.49 -12.69 -7.25
CA PRO A 29 12.49 -13.06 -5.84
C PRO A 29 12.10 -11.87 -4.94
N LEU A 30 11.31 -12.16 -3.91
CA LEU A 30 10.92 -11.16 -2.91
C LEU A 30 12.15 -10.71 -2.10
N THR A 31 12.39 -9.40 -2.06
CA THR A 31 13.39 -8.82 -1.17
C THR A 31 12.76 -8.45 0.17
N ARG A 32 13.54 -8.45 1.27
CA ARG A 32 13.04 -8.12 2.63
C ARG A 32 12.57 -6.66 2.79
N ALA A 33 12.70 -5.81 1.78
CA ALA A 33 12.39 -4.38 1.83
C ALA A 33 10.93 -4.05 1.42
N GLN A 34 9.96 -4.86 1.87
CA GLN A 34 8.55 -4.76 1.48
C GLN A 34 7.94 -3.39 1.81
N GLU A 35 8.10 -2.89 3.04
CA GLU A 35 7.56 -1.58 3.43
C GLU A 35 8.07 -0.43 2.55
N LYS A 36 9.35 -0.51 2.16
CA LYS A 36 9.95 0.48 1.27
C LYS A 36 9.35 0.33 -0.12
N PHE A 37 9.31 -0.87 -0.69
CA PHE A 37 8.67 -1.12 -1.99
C PHE A 37 7.22 -0.57 -2.03
N LEU A 38 6.43 -0.90 -1.00
CA LEU A 38 5.05 -0.47 -0.82
C LEU A 38 4.92 1.01 -0.43
N SER A 39 6.00 1.78 -0.25
CA SER A 39 5.87 3.24 -0.07
C SER A 39 5.60 3.96 -1.40
N ASN A 40 5.92 3.35 -2.53
CA ASN A 40 5.73 3.92 -3.86
C ASN A 40 4.37 3.49 -4.46
N ALA A 41 3.55 4.47 -4.85
CA ALA A 41 2.22 4.21 -5.40
C ALA A 41 2.24 3.39 -6.71
N LYS A 42 3.20 3.63 -7.62
CA LYS A 42 3.31 2.87 -8.88
C LYS A 42 3.65 1.41 -8.63
N ASN A 43 4.52 1.15 -7.66
CA ASN A 43 4.88 -0.20 -7.27
C ASN A 43 3.68 -0.95 -6.69
N LYS A 44 2.84 -0.28 -5.88
CA LYS A 44 1.58 -0.84 -5.39
C LYS A 44 0.65 -1.20 -6.54
N THR A 45 0.44 -0.28 -7.48
CA THR A 45 -0.46 -0.50 -8.63
C THR A 45 -0.01 -1.71 -9.43
N ARG A 46 1.27 -1.79 -9.83
CA ARG A 46 1.79 -2.95 -10.55
C ARG A 46 1.65 -4.25 -9.77
N LEU A 47 1.84 -4.21 -8.45
CA LEU A 47 1.65 -5.39 -7.60
C LEU A 47 0.19 -5.84 -7.60
N ILE A 48 -0.76 -4.91 -7.51
CA ILE A 48 -2.18 -5.20 -7.60
C ILE A 48 -2.52 -5.82 -8.96
N ASP A 49 -1.97 -5.29 -10.05
CA ASP A 49 -2.22 -5.81 -11.41
C ASP A 49 -1.71 -7.25 -11.54
N VAL A 50 -0.47 -7.52 -11.10
CA VAL A 50 0.10 -8.89 -11.09
C VAL A 50 -0.73 -9.84 -10.24
N LEU A 51 -1.20 -9.40 -9.06
CA LEU A 51 -2.04 -10.22 -8.18
C LEU A 51 -3.40 -10.52 -8.82
N ARG A 52 -4.04 -9.51 -9.44
CA ARG A 52 -5.32 -9.68 -10.15
C ARG A 52 -5.20 -10.67 -11.30
N GLU A 53 -4.17 -10.52 -12.13
CA GLU A 53 -3.89 -11.45 -13.23
C GLU A 53 -3.69 -12.87 -12.68
N THR A 54 -2.86 -13.02 -11.66
CA THR A 54 -2.56 -14.33 -11.06
C THR A 54 -3.82 -14.99 -10.47
N LEU A 55 -4.67 -14.23 -9.76
CA LEU A 55 -5.91 -14.77 -9.20
C LEU A 55 -6.90 -15.16 -10.32
N THR A 56 -7.00 -14.33 -11.36
CA THR A 56 -7.86 -14.61 -12.53
C THR A 56 -7.41 -15.86 -13.27
N GLU A 57 -6.09 -16.03 -13.48
CA GLU A 57 -5.50 -17.23 -14.10
C GLU A 57 -5.80 -18.52 -13.31
N ASN A 58 -6.01 -18.41 -11.99
CA ASN A 58 -6.35 -19.53 -11.12
C ASN A 58 -7.86 -19.65 -10.88
N GLU A 59 -8.70 -18.95 -11.66
CA GLU A 59 -10.16 -18.96 -11.55
C GLU A 59 -10.67 -18.49 -10.17
N ILE A 60 -9.86 -17.69 -9.45
CA ILE A 60 -10.22 -17.12 -8.16
C ILE A 60 -10.85 -15.74 -8.39
N PHE A 61 -12.12 -15.63 -8.05
CA PHE A 61 -12.82 -14.35 -8.03
C PHE A 61 -12.16 -13.38 -7.04
N SER A 62 -11.83 -12.17 -7.50
CA SER A 62 -11.21 -11.15 -6.67
C SER A 62 -11.84 -9.78 -6.89
N CYS A 63 -11.98 -9.02 -5.80
CA CYS A 63 -12.46 -7.63 -5.81
C CYS A 63 -11.40 -6.73 -5.15
N GLN A 64 -11.14 -5.55 -5.72
CA GLN A 64 -10.27 -4.56 -5.09
C GLN A 64 -11.12 -3.53 -4.34
N ALA A 65 -10.80 -3.29 -3.07
CA ALA A 65 -11.37 -2.19 -2.32
C ALA A 65 -10.76 -0.86 -2.76
N GLU A 66 -11.61 0.12 -3.10
CA GLU A 66 -11.17 1.47 -3.47
C GLU A 66 -10.64 2.26 -2.27
N THR A 67 -11.18 1.99 -1.08
CA THR A 67 -10.93 2.76 0.14
C THR A 67 -10.75 1.87 1.34
N ASP A 68 -11.79 1.12 1.69
CA ASP A 68 -11.80 0.25 2.87
C ASP A 68 -12.22 -1.17 2.52
N ALA A 69 -11.40 -2.13 2.98
CA ALA A 69 -11.61 -3.55 2.77
C ALA A 69 -12.77 -4.08 3.62
N ASP A 70 -12.90 -3.62 4.87
CA ASP A 70 -13.94 -4.09 5.79
C ASP A 70 -15.33 -3.78 5.22
N ARG A 71 -15.51 -2.55 4.72
CA ARG A 71 -16.74 -2.14 4.01
C ARG A 71 -17.01 -2.99 2.77
N LEU A 72 -15.99 -3.31 1.98
CA LEU A 72 -16.18 -4.14 0.78
C LEU A 72 -16.63 -5.55 1.15
N ILE A 73 -15.99 -6.16 2.15
CA ILE A 73 -16.33 -7.50 2.64
C ILE A 73 -17.78 -7.56 3.14
N ILE A 74 -18.20 -6.61 3.97
CA ILE A 74 -19.57 -6.55 4.50
C ILE A 74 -20.58 -6.41 3.35
N LYS A 75 -20.34 -5.49 2.40
CA LYS A 75 -21.23 -5.30 1.26
C LYS A 75 -21.35 -6.55 0.41
N THR A 76 -20.24 -7.23 0.15
CA THR A 76 -20.25 -8.48 -0.60
C THR A 76 -21.02 -9.56 0.17
N ALA A 77 -20.78 -9.74 1.46
CA ALA A 77 -21.48 -10.73 2.27
C ALA A 77 -23.00 -10.51 2.38
N VAL A 78 -23.46 -9.25 2.42
CA VAL A 78 -24.89 -8.91 2.48
C VAL A 78 -25.59 -9.10 1.13
N ASN A 79 -24.86 -8.95 0.02
CA ASN A 79 -25.41 -9.02 -1.33
C ASN A 79 -25.24 -10.40 -2.00
N LEU A 80 -24.66 -11.38 -1.29
CA LEU A 80 -24.57 -12.79 -1.68
C LEU A 80 -25.81 -13.56 -1.19
#